data_AF-A0A2J6RC01-F1
#
_entry.id   AF-A0A2J6RC01-F1
#
_cell.length_a   1.000
_cell.length_b   1.000
_cell.length_c   1.000
_cell.angle_alpha   90.00
_cell.angle_beta   90.00
_cell.angle_gamma   90.00
#
_symmetry.space_group_name_H-M   'P 1'
#
loop_
_entity.id
_entity.type
_entity.pdbx_description
1 polymer ?
#
loop_
_entity_poly.entity_id
_entity_poly.type
_entity_poly.pdbx_seq_one_letter_code
_entity_poly.pdbx_strand_id
1 'polypeptide(L)'
;MQISSLFLAVLFTSAVIADGSADQHKKHHHHDDHRHHKEGRLERECDKIFSLEKLESLVANSTALAEVAHGNATKIAELQAKASQDASKLADLQSNQTLIVECQILAAEEKLERDCLELLKLEEFLRFSSNATEVSTKVNNNGTKITEIAAEASQSATKLQQLQSNSTLVAICLIVDAHNREKLQCEEIKHLEKFIAFAENSTALVDDTNNNATKINEIKVESSKAADRLANLQSNATLVADCASFDQPTNVATAQADTEGPETTANTTGPATTSQTSTPNGADGKLLAKLSAVSAVAILATGML
;
A
#
# COMPACT_ATOMS: atom_id res chain seq x y z
N MET A 1 -9.20 6.75 -31.02
CA MET A 1 -10.28 6.05 -30.29
C MET A 1 -10.03 6.28 -28.81
N GLN A 2 -10.65 7.34 -28.27
CA GLN A 2 -10.68 7.62 -26.83
C GLN A 2 -11.88 6.86 -26.26
N ILE A 3 -11.62 5.83 -25.45
CA ILE A 3 -12.63 5.30 -24.53
C ILE A 3 -12.19 5.81 -23.16
N SER A 4 -12.65 7.02 -22.86
CA SER A 4 -12.52 7.66 -21.57
C SER A 4 -13.26 6.84 -20.51
N SER A 5 -12.55 6.62 -19.40
CA SER A 5 -13.04 6.69 -18.02
C SER A 5 -14.55 6.71 -17.87
N LEU A 6 -15.17 5.56 -17.64
CA LEU A 6 -16.41 5.44 -16.88
C LEU A 6 -16.51 3.97 -16.41
N PHE A 7 -16.92 3.77 -15.16
CA PHE A 7 -17.23 2.47 -14.51
C PHE A 7 -16.09 1.69 -13.83
N LEU A 8 -15.33 2.37 -12.98
CA LEU A 8 -14.65 1.71 -11.84
C LEU A 8 -15.46 1.96 -10.55
N ALA A 9 -16.74 1.60 -10.60
CA ALA A 9 -17.69 1.79 -9.50
C ALA A 9 -18.73 0.66 -9.47
N VAL A 10 -18.29 -0.59 -9.51
CA VAL A 10 -19.09 -1.72 -9.08
C VAL A 10 -18.11 -2.69 -8.43
N LEU A 11 -18.50 -3.26 -7.28
CA LEU A 11 -17.78 -4.27 -6.49
C LEU A 11 -17.00 -3.76 -5.28
N PHE A 12 -17.71 -3.17 -4.32
CA PHE A 12 -17.68 -3.60 -2.91
C PHE A 12 -19.02 -3.23 -2.27
N THR A 13 -20.05 -4.04 -2.51
CA THR A 13 -21.25 -4.08 -1.67
C THR A 13 -21.16 -5.32 -0.79
N SER A 14 -20.38 -5.22 0.29
CA SER A 14 -20.68 -5.98 1.51
C SER A 14 -22.03 -5.48 2.01
N ALA A 15 -22.96 -6.42 2.17
CA ALA A 15 -24.24 -6.16 2.79
C ALA A 15 -24.01 -5.80 4.27
N VAL A 16 -24.12 -4.51 4.58
CA VAL A 16 -24.52 -4.03 5.91
C VAL A 16 -25.82 -3.28 5.70
N ILE A 17 -26.93 -3.92 6.05
CA ILE A 17 -28.20 -3.23 6.25
C ILE A 17 -28.23 -2.86 7.73
N ALA A 18 -27.94 -1.59 8.02
CA ALA A 18 -28.39 -0.92 9.22
C ALA A 18 -29.64 -0.09 8.87
N ASP A 19 -30.64 -0.20 9.74
CA ASP A 19 -31.90 0.52 9.73
C ASP A 19 -31.69 2.02 10.06
N GLY A 20 -32.62 2.84 9.60
CA GLY A 20 -32.47 4.28 9.42
C GLY A 20 -32.70 5.18 10.63
N SER A 21 -32.38 6.45 10.35
CA SER A 21 -32.93 7.70 10.91
C SER A 21 -32.37 8.22 12.25
N ALA A 22 -31.55 9.27 12.20
CA ALA A 22 -32.02 10.66 12.32
C ALA A 22 -30.85 11.65 12.50
N ASP A 23 -31.01 12.79 11.83
CA ASP A 23 -30.28 14.06 11.90
C ASP A 23 -29.61 14.41 13.25
N GLN A 24 -28.33 14.84 13.18
CA GLN A 24 -27.91 16.09 13.82
C GLN A 24 -26.53 16.60 13.33
N HIS A 25 -26.55 17.80 12.76
CA HIS A 25 -25.43 18.73 12.59
C HIS A 25 -24.52 18.81 13.84
N LYS A 26 -23.22 18.50 13.72
CA LYS A 26 -22.18 19.18 14.50
C LYS A 26 -20.76 19.00 13.95
N LYS A 27 -20.23 20.13 13.48
CA LYS A 27 -18.83 20.61 13.55
C LYS A 27 -17.71 19.59 13.36
N HIS A 28 -17.03 19.75 12.22
CA HIS A 28 -15.64 19.34 11.99
C HIS A 28 -14.75 19.63 13.21
N HIS A 29 -14.35 18.58 13.90
CA HIS A 29 -13.12 18.55 14.67
C HIS A 29 -12.20 17.54 14.01
N HIS A 30 -11.24 18.07 13.24
CA HIS A 30 -10.01 17.35 12.96
C HIS A 30 -9.35 17.08 14.32
N HIS A 31 -9.46 15.84 14.79
CA HIS A 31 -8.54 15.36 15.80
C HIS A 31 -7.27 14.96 15.06
N ASP A 32 -6.31 15.88 15.09
CA ASP A 32 -4.90 15.61 14.83
C ASP A 32 -4.43 14.51 15.78
N ASP A 33 -4.22 13.32 15.25
CA ASP A 33 -3.53 12.24 15.95
C ASP A 33 -2.01 12.53 15.88
N HIS A 34 -1.57 13.31 16.85
CA HIS A 34 -0.18 13.70 17.07
C HIS A 34 0.63 12.49 17.57
N ARG A 35 1.08 11.60 16.68
CA ARG A 35 2.14 10.63 17.02
C ARG A 35 2.99 10.06 15.88
N HIS A 36 3.17 10.80 14.77
CA HIS A 36 4.07 10.43 13.64
C HIS A 36 5.10 11.53 13.31
N HIS A 37 5.90 11.98 14.28
CA HIS A 37 6.63 13.24 14.15
C HIS A 37 7.94 13.20 13.33
N LYS A 38 8.47 12.04 12.93
CA LYS A 38 9.70 11.97 12.10
C LYS A 38 9.47 11.43 10.69
N GLU A 39 8.81 10.28 10.54
CA GLU A 39 8.52 9.66 9.24
C GLU A 39 7.56 10.50 8.40
N GLY A 40 6.48 10.98 9.03
CA GLY A 40 5.56 11.90 8.37
C GLY A 40 6.17 13.26 8.00
N ARG A 41 7.32 13.67 8.58
CA ARG A 41 7.96 14.95 8.18
C ARG A 41 8.65 14.80 6.83
N LEU A 42 9.42 13.74 6.65
CA LEU A 42 10.10 13.44 5.40
C LEU A 42 9.06 13.22 4.29
N GLU A 43 8.05 12.38 4.52
CA GLU A 43 6.97 12.14 3.55
C GLU A 43 6.25 13.44 3.18
N ARG A 44 5.88 14.29 4.14
CA ARG A 44 5.26 15.59 3.84
C ARG A 44 6.17 16.53 3.04
N GLU A 45 7.49 16.49 3.29
CA GLU A 45 8.45 17.28 2.51
C GLU A 45 8.58 16.73 1.09
N CYS A 46 8.59 15.42 0.92
CA CYS A 46 8.61 14.74 -0.38
C CYS A 46 7.31 14.94 -1.18
N ASP A 47 6.14 14.76 -0.57
CA ASP A 47 4.83 15.06 -1.16
C ASP A 47 4.77 16.48 -1.66
N LYS A 48 5.32 17.41 -0.87
CA LYS A 48 5.38 18.82 -1.24
C LYS A 48 6.26 19.02 -2.46
N ILE A 49 7.47 18.45 -2.48
CA ILE A 49 8.36 18.50 -3.65
C ILE A 49 7.62 17.94 -4.89
N PHE A 50 7.06 16.74 -4.81
CA PHE A 50 6.37 16.11 -5.93
C PHE A 50 5.13 16.88 -6.40
N SER A 51 4.37 17.47 -5.47
CA SER A 51 3.19 18.28 -5.82
C SER A 51 3.59 19.55 -6.58
N LEU A 52 4.71 20.17 -6.21
CA LEU A 52 5.24 21.36 -6.84
C LEU A 52 5.85 21.03 -8.21
N GLU A 53 6.64 19.96 -8.32
CA GLU A 53 7.17 19.47 -9.60
C GLU A 53 6.05 19.08 -10.58
N LYS A 54 5.00 18.43 -10.07
CA LYS A 54 3.82 18.10 -10.88
C LYS A 54 3.09 19.34 -11.36
N LEU A 55 2.98 20.37 -10.52
CA LEU A 55 2.38 21.64 -10.92
C LEU A 55 3.22 22.34 -11.98
N GLU A 56 4.55 22.40 -11.84
CA GLU A 56 5.46 22.95 -12.85
C GLU A 56 5.37 22.20 -14.18
N SER A 57 5.39 20.87 -14.13
CA SER A 57 5.23 20.02 -15.31
C SER A 57 3.88 20.24 -16.00
N LEU A 58 2.80 20.37 -15.23
CA LEU A 58 1.46 20.65 -15.75
C LEU A 58 1.42 22.01 -16.46
N VAL A 59 1.95 23.08 -15.85
CA VAL A 59 1.89 24.41 -16.47
C VAL A 59 2.82 24.55 -17.68
N ALA A 60 3.88 23.74 -17.77
CA ALA A 60 4.76 23.68 -18.92
C ALA A 60 4.12 22.96 -20.12
N ASN A 61 3.10 22.11 -19.90
CA ASN A 61 2.36 21.42 -20.95
C ASN A 61 1.02 22.13 -21.22
N SER A 62 1.01 23.03 -22.20
CA SER A 62 -0.17 23.84 -22.52
C SER A 62 -1.43 23.03 -22.84
N THR A 63 -1.29 21.85 -23.46
CA THR A 63 -2.40 20.95 -23.77
C THR A 63 -2.97 20.33 -22.49
N ALA A 64 -2.14 19.70 -21.67
CA ALA A 64 -2.58 19.08 -20.41
C ALA A 64 -3.14 20.12 -19.43
N LEU A 65 -2.53 21.31 -19.39
CA LEU A 65 -3.03 22.43 -18.60
C LEU A 65 -4.43 22.86 -19.04
N ALA A 66 -4.66 22.99 -20.35
CA ALA A 66 -5.97 23.33 -20.89
C ALA A 66 -7.02 22.25 -20.59
N GLU A 67 -6.65 20.96 -20.63
CA GLU A 67 -7.53 19.86 -20.26
C GLU A 67 -7.94 19.91 -18.78
N VAL A 68 -6.98 20.05 -17.86
CA VAL A 68 -7.24 20.15 -16.41
C VAL A 68 -8.04 21.41 -16.05
N ALA A 69 -7.84 22.48 -16.81
CA ALA A 69 -8.59 23.71 -16.65
C ALA A 69 -9.93 23.73 -17.43
N HIS A 70 -10.25 22.68 -18.19
CA HIS A 70 -11.40 22.65 -19.10
C HIS A 70 -11.49 23.87 -20.03
N GLY A 71 -10.34 24.36 -20.51
CA GLY A 71 -10.25 25.55 -21.36
C GLY A 71 -10.57 26.88 -20.65
N ASN A 72 -10.78 26.89 -19.32
CA ASN A 72 -11.07 28.10 -18.57
C ASN A 72 -9.82 28.97 -18.41
N ALA A 73 -9.79 30.11 -19.10
CA ALA A 73 -8.64 31.02 -19.11
C ALA A 73 -8.27 31.56 -17.72
N THR A 74 -9.25 31.81 -16.85
CA THR A 74 -9.00 32.27 -15.47
C THR A 74 -8.30 31.19 -14.65
N LYS A 75 -8.76 29.93 -14.73
CA LYS A 75 -8.15 28.81 -14.00
C LYS A 75 -6.74 28.50 -14.53
N ILE A 76 -6.51 28.63 -15.83
CA ILE A 76 -5.16 28.52 -16.42
C ILE A 76 -4.23 29.58 -15.82
N ALA A 77 -4.66 30.85 -15.79
CA ALA A 77 -3.87 31.94 -15.23
C ALA A 77 -3.60 31.75 -13.73
N GLU A 78 -4.57 31.27 -12.96
CA GLU A 78 -4.40 30.94 -11.53
C GLU A 78 -3.36 29.84 -11.31
N LEU A 79 -3.38 28.76 -12.11
CA LEU A 79 -2.41 27.67 -12.02
C LEU A 79 -0.99 28.14 -12.38
N GLN A 80 -0.86 28.96 -13.42
CA GLN A 80 0.43 29.55 -13.82
C GLN A 80 0.97 30.53 -12.76
N ALA A 81 0.10 31.34 -12.17
CA ALA A 81 0.47 32.24 -11.07
C ALA A 81 0.90 31.46 -9.83
N LYS A 82 0.16 30.39 -9.48
CA LYS A 82 0.51 29.51 -8.37
C LYS A 82 1.86 28.81 -8.59
N ALA A 83 2.11 28.27 -9.79
CA ALA A 83 3.39 27.67 -10.14
C ALA A 83 4.54 28.68 -10.00
N SER A 84 4.34 29.93 -10.47
CA SER A 84 5.35 31.00 -10.37
C SER A 84 5.64 31.39 -8.92
N GLN A 85 4.61 31.44 -8.06
CA GLN A 85 4.76 31.72 -6.63
C GLN A 85 5.51 30.59 -5.90
N ASP A 86 5.18 29.35 -6.22
CA ASP A 86 5.75 28.18 -5.56
C ASP A 86 7.15 27.80 -6.10
N ALA A 87 7.59 28.33 -7.24
CA ALA A 87 8.89 28.03 -7.86
C ALA A 87 10.09 28.30 -6.93
N SER A 88 10.08 29.42 -6.21
CA SER A 88 11.14 29.75 -5.23
C SER A 88 11.20 28.73 -4.10
N LYS A 89 10.03 28.29 -3.62
CA LYS A 89 9.88 27.31 -2.56
C LYS A 89 10.30 25.91 -2.99
N LEU A 90 10.03 25.55 -4.25
CA LEU A 90 10.53 24.31 -4.83
C LEU A 90 12.06 24.33 -4.93
N ALA A 91 12.65 25.43 -5.42
CA ALA A 91 14.10 25.58 -5.49
C ALA A 91 14.76 25.48 -4.11
N ASP A 92 14.17 26.10 -3.08
CA ASP A 92 14.64 25.99 -1.70
C ASP A 92 14.62 24.54 -1.21
N LEU A 93 13.54 23.79 -1.46
CA LEU A 93 13.43 22.38 -1.07
C LEU A 93 14.42 21.50 -1.84
N GLN A 94 14.59 21.75 -3.15
CA GLN A 94 15.52 21.02 -4.02
C GLN A 94 16.99 21.34 -3.73
N SER A 95 17.29 22.43 -3.02
CA SER A 95 18.67 22.75 -2.60
C SER A 95 19.25 21.70 -1.65
N ASN A 96 18.39 21.01 -0.90
CA ASN A 96 18.79 19.89 -0.04
C ASN A 96 18.85 18.59 -0.86
N GLN A 97 20.04 18.30 -1.39
CA GLN A 97 20.26 17.11 -2.23
C GLN A 97 19.99 15.78 -1.49
N THR A 98 20.25 15.72 -0.18
CA THR A 98 19.94 14.53 0.62
C THR A 98 18.44 14.28 0.67
N LEU A 99 17.64 15.32 0.92
CA LEU A 99 16.18 15.24 0.91
C LEU A 99 15.66 14.75 -0.45
N ILE A 100 16.19 15.28 -1.56
CA ILE A 100 15.77 14.86 -2.91
C ILE A 100 16.05 13.39 -3.16
N VAL A 101 17.23 12.89 -2.79
CA VAL A 101 17.57 11.47 -2.92
C VAL A 101 16.63 10.60 -2.08
N GLU A 102 16.33 11.00 -0.84
CA GLU A 102 15.39 10.27 0.02
C GLU A 102 13.98 10.25 -0.58
N CYS A 103 13.50 11.37 -1.11
CA CYS A 103 12.20 11.43 -1.79
C CYS A 103 12.15 10.53 -3.02
N GLN A 104 13.20 10.50 -3.84
CA GLN A 104 13.26 9.61 -5.01
C GLN A 104 13.18 8.12 -4.62
N ILE A 105 13.81 7.74 -3.50
CA ILE A 105 13.71 6.38 -2.97
C ILE A 105 12.27 6.08 -2.54
N LEU A 106 11.61 7.00 -1.81
CA LEU A 106 10.21 6.85 -1.41
C LEU A 106 9.29 6.73 -2.63
N ALA A 107 9.47 7.57 -3.64
CA ALA A 107 8.67 7.49 -4.87
C ALA A 107 8.88 6.16 -5.62
N ALA A 108 10.10 5.61 -5.61
CA ALA A 108 10.39 4.30 -6.18
C ALA A 108 9.73 3.18 -5.37
N GLU A 109 9.77 3.27 -4.03
CA GLU A 109 9.10 2.35 -3.11
C GLU A 109 7.58 2.34 -3.32
N GLU A 110 6.94 3.50 -3.32
CA GLU A 110 5.50 3.60 -3.60
C GLU A 110 5.13 3.12 -5.00
N LYS A 111 5.98 3.41 -6.00
CA LYS A 111 5.74 2.92 -7.36
C LYS A 111 5.80 1.40 -7.41
N LEU A 112 6.80 0.81 -6.76
CA LEU A 112 6.92 -0.64 -6.65
C LEU A 112 5.68 -1.23 -5.97
N GLU A 113 5.24 -0.68 -4.84
CA GLU A 113 4.04 -1.16 -4.14
C GLU A 113 2.79 -1.07 -5.03
N ARG A 114 2.60 0.05 -5.73
CA ARG A 114 1.49 0.20 -6.69
C ARG A 114 1.55 -0.83 -7.82
N ASP A 115 2.72 -1.03 -8.42
CA ASP A 115 2.89 -2.00 -9.51
C ASP A 115 2.60 -3.42 -9.01
N CYS A 116 3.02 -3.76 -7.78
CA CYS A 116 2.73 -5.05 -7.16
C CYS A 116 1.24 -5.24 -6.85
N LEU A 117 0.58 -4.22 -6.28
CA LEU A 117 -0.87 -4.26 -6.03
C LEU A 117 -1.66 -4.36 -7.34
N GLU A 118 -1.20 -3.69 -8.40
CA GLU A 118 -1.82 -3.80 -9.72
C GLU A 118 -1.65 -5.21 -10.29
N LEU A 119 -0.46 -5.80 -10.21
CA LEU A 119 -0.20 -7.17 -10.64
C LEU A 119 -1.14 -8.16 -9.95
N LEU A 120 -1.25 -8.10 -8.62
CA LEU A 120 -2.13 -8.99 -7.84
C LEU A 120 -3.61 -8.81 -8.19
N LYS A 121 -4.07 -7.56 -8.34
CA LYS A 121 -5.46 -7.27 -8.73
C LYS A 121 -5.79 -7.81 -10.11
N LEU A 122 -4.85 -7.69 -11.06
CA LEU A 122 -5.03 -8.22 -12.40
C LEU A 122 -5.08 -9.76 -12.38
N GLU A 123 -4.22 -10.42 -11.61
CA GLU A 123 -4.25 -11.88 -11.44
C GLU A 123 -5.56 -12.35 -10.82
N GLU A 124 -6.04 -11.69 -9.77
CA GLU A 124 -7.32 -12.01 -9.13
C GLU A 124 -8.50 -11.80 -10.09
N PHE A 125 -8.51 -10.68 -10.81
CA PHE A 125 -9.55 -10.38 -11.79
C PHE A 125 -9.57 -11.41 -12.92
N LEU A 126 -8.41 -11.81 -13.45
CA LEU A 126 -8.34 -12.84 -14.48
C LEU A 126 -8.83 -14.19 -13.97
N ARG A 127 -8.44 -14.59 -12.75
CA ARG A 127 -8.95 -15.79 -12.09
C ARG A 127 -10.48 -15.75 -11.99
N PHE A 128 -11.05 -14.66 -11.47
CA PHE A 128 -12.49 -14.44 -11.40
C PHE A 128 -13.13 -14.55 -12.79
N SER A 129 -12.64 -13.80 -13.78
CA SER A 129 -13.21 -13.75 -15.14
C SER A 129 -13.19 -15.10 -15.86
N SER A 130 -12.22 -15.96 -15.54
CA SER A 130 -12.10 -17.32 -16.08
C SER A 130 -13.08 -18.31 -15.45
N ASN A 131 -13.65 -17.98 -14.28
CA ASN A 131 -14.64 -18.80 -13.59
C ASN A 131 -16.05 -18.44 -14.07
N ALA A 132 -16.49 -19.09 -15.16
CA ALA A 132 -17.78 -18.82 -15.79
C ALA A 132 -18.97 -18.87 -14.80
N THR A 133 -18.97 -19.80 -13.84
CA THR A 133 -20.03 -19.93 -12.84
C THR A 133 -20.06 -18.74 -11.89
N GLU A 134 -18.89 -18.33 -11.39
CA GLU A 134 -18.76 -17.21 -10.46
C GLU A 134 -19.11 -15.88 -11.14
N VAL A 135 -18.60 -15.66 -12.35
CA VAL A 135 -18.97 -14.50 -13.18
C VAL A 135 -20.48 -14.46 -13.40
N SER A 136 -21.07 -15.57 -13.86
CA SER A 136 -22.49 -15.62 -14.17
C SER A 136 -23.34 -15.37 -12.92
N THR A 137 -22.95 -15.94 -11.77
CA THR A 137 -23.60 -15.69 -10.48
C THR A 137 -23.50 -14.22 -10.10
N LYS A 138 -22.31 -13.63 -10.21
CA LYS A 138 -22.04 -12.25 -9.82
C LYS A 138 -22.86 -11.24 -10.63
N VAL A 139 -23.09 -11.52 -11.90
CA VAL A 139 -23.84 -10.65 -12.82
C VAL A 139 -25.27 -11.12 -13.08
N ASN A 140 -25.78 -12.07 -12.29
CA ASN A 140 -27.13 -12.64 -12.41
C ASN A 140 -27.46 -13.14 -13.82
N ASN A 141 -26.53 -13.86 -14.45
CA ASN A 141 -26.63 -14.37 -15.83
C ASN A 141 -26.88 -13.28 -16.89
N ASN A 142 -26.54 -12.01 -16.61
CA ASN A 142 -26.64 -10.93 -17.59
C ASN A 142 -25.58 -11.08 -18.69
N GLY A 143 -26.00 -11.52 -19.89
CA GLY A 143 -25.10 -11.80 -21.01
C GLY A 143 -24.25 -10.61 -21.49
N THR A 144 -24.78 -9.38 -21.40
CA THR A 144 -24.02 -8.17 -21.75
C THR A 144 -22.86 -7.96 -20.77
N LYS A 145 -23.12 -8.05 -19.46
CA LYS A 145 -22.08 -7.91 -18.43
C LYS A 145 -21.03 -9.03 -18.49
N ILE A 146 -21.44 -10.25 -18.81
CA ILE A 146 -20.50 -11.37 -19.03
C ILE A 146 -19.55 -11.04 -20.18
N THR A 147 -20.08 -10.47 -21.27
CA THR A 147 -19.29 -10.09 -22.44
C THR A 147 -18.34 -8.92 -22.14
N GLU A 148 -18.81 -7.92 -21.38
CA GLU A 148 -17.98 -6.80 -20.90
C GLU A 148 -16.81 -7.30 -20.04
N ILE A 149 -17.07 -8.17 -19.07
CA ILE A 149 -16.03 -8.78 -18.22
C ILE A 149 -15.01 -9.56 -19.07
N ALA A 150 -15.45 -10.33 -20.06
CA ALA A 150 -14.54 -11.05 -20.95
C ALA A 150 -13.65 -10.12 -21.79
N ALA A 151 -14.20 -8.98 -22.24
CA ALA A 151 -13.44 -7.97 -22.97
C ALA A 151 -12.41 -7.27 -22.07
N GLU A 152 -12.80 -6.90 -20.84
CA GLU A 152 -11.90 -6.32 -19.83
C GLU A 152 -10.81 -7.32 -19.41
N ALA A 153 -11.14 -8.61 -19.29
CA ALA A 153 -10.18 -9.66 -18.99
C ALA A 153 -9.09 -9.75 -20.07
N SER A 154 -9.45 -9.60 -21.34
CA SER A 154 -8.48 -9.61 -22.44
C SER A 154 -7.49 -8.43 -22.37
N GLN A 155 -7.97 -7.23 -22.01
CA GLN A 155 -7.11 -6.05 -21.82
C GLN A 155 -6.22 -6.21 -20.57
N SER A 156 -6.81 -6.71 -19.48
CA SER A 156 -6.14 -6.98 -18.21
C SER A 156 -5.03 -8.02 -18.37
N ALA A 157 -5.26 -9.07 -19.18
CA ALA A 157 -4.26 -10.08 -19.50
C ALA A 157 -3.05 -9.47 -20.22
N THR A 158 -3.28 -8.55 -21.16
CA THR A 158 -2.20 -7.84 -21.85
C THR A 158 -1.37 -6.99 -20.87
N LYS A 159 -2.05 -6.25 -19.99
CA LYS A 159 -1.37 -5.43 -18.98
C LYS A 159 -0.62 -6.28 -17.96
N LEU A 160 -1.20 -7.39 -17.52
CA LEU A 160 -0.55 -8.33 -16.63
C LEU A 160 0.72 -8.89 -17.27
N GLN A 161 0.65 -9.29 -18.54
CA GLN A 161 1.82 -9.79 -19.27
C GLN A 161 2.93 -8.74 -19.38
N GLN A 162 2.57 -7.46 -19.55
CA GLN A 162 3.55 -6.37 -19.55
C GLN A 162 4.25 -6.23 -18.20
N LEU A 163 3.50 -6.27 -17.09
CA LEU A 163 4.08 -6.20 -15.74
C LEU A 163 4.94 -7.44 -15.43
N GLN A 164 4.45 -8.64 -15.79
CA GLN A 164 5.15 -9.91 -15.57
C GLN A 164 6.39 -10.09 -16.44
N SER A 165 6.55 -9.30 -17.52
CA SER A 165 7.75 -9.35 -18.36
C SER A 165 9.04 -8.96 -17.62
N ASN A 166 8.91 -8.25 -16.50
CA ASN A 166 10.01 -7.95 -15.59
C ASN A 166 10.03 -8.99 -14.44
N SER A 167 10.86 -10.02 -14.58
CA SER A 167 10.96 -11.10 -13.58
C SER A 167 11.42 -10.62 -12.20
N THR A 168 12.25 -9.56 -12.15
CA THR A 168 12.67 -8.94 -10.88
C THR A 168 11.49 -8.29 -10.18
N LEU A 169 10.65 -7.56 -10.91
CA LEU A 169 9.41 -6.98 -10.37
C LEU A 169 8.52 -8.08 -9.79
N VAL A 170 8.27 -9.16 -10.55
CA VAL A 170 7.44 -10.29 -10.10
C VAL A 170 7.98 -10.89 -8.80
N ALA A 171 9.29 -11.14 -8.73
CA ALA A 171 9.92 -11.71 -7.53
C ALA A 171 9.75 -10.79 -6.30
N ILE A 172 9.93 -9.48 -6.48
CA ILE A 172 9.73 -8.52 -5.38
C ILE A 172 8.26 -8.44 -4.97
N CYS A 173 7.34 -8.48 -5.93
CA CYS A 173 5.91 -8.43 -5.64
C CYS A 173 5.41 -9.61 -4.82
N LEU A 174 6.00 -10.80 -4.95
CA LEU A 174 5.71 -11.93 -4.07
C LEU A 174 6.04 -11.64 -2.59
N ILE A 175 7.13 -10.90 -2.34
CA ILE A 175 7.54 -10.51 -1.00
C ILE A 175 6.58 -9.45 -0.45
N VAL A 176 6.29 -8.42 -1.26
CA VAL A 176 5.33 -7.35 -0.91
C VAL A 176 3.94 -7.92 -0.61
N ASP A 177 3.49 -8.88 -1.41
CA ASP A 177 2.22 -9.57 -1.25
C ASP A 177 2.16 -10.40 0.05
N ALA A 178 3.24 -11.14 0.35
CA ALA A 178 3.36 -11.86 1.63
C ALA A 178 3.29 -10.90 2.83
N HIS A 179 4.06 -9.80 2.78
CA HIS A 179 4.06 -8.76 3.82
C HIS A 179 2.68 -8.11 3.98
N ASN A 180 1.99 -7.80 2.88
CA ASN A 180 0.65 -7.20 2.92
C ASN A 180 -0.40 -8.17 3.47
N ARG A 181 -0.33 -9.46 3.14
CA ARG A 181 -1.20 -10.47 3.76
C ARG A 181 -0.99 -10.56 5.26
N GLU A 182 0.25 -10.55 5.70
CA GLU A 182 0.60 -10.59 7.12
C GLU A 182 0.08 -9.35 7.85
N LYS A 183 0.29 -8.16 7.27
CA LYS A 183 -0.27 -6.91 7.79
C LYS A 183 -1.80 -6.97 7.92
N LEU A 184 -2.51 -7.48 6.91
CA LEU A 184 -3.96 -7.65 6.96
C LEU A 184 -4.39 -8.64 8.06
N GLN A 185 -3.64 -9.72 8.29
CA GLN A 185 -3.89 -10.63 9.38
C GLN A 185 -3.69 -9.96 10.75
N CYS A 186 -2.69 -9.10 10.89
CA CYS A 186 -2.48 -8.30 12.10
C CYS A 186 -3.62 -7.29 12.34
N GLU A 187 -4.12 -6.65 11.27
CA GLU A 187 -5.30 -5.79 11.34
C GLU A 187 -6.57 -6.60 11.70
N GLU A 188 -6.72 -7.81 11.16
CA GLU A 188 -7.81 -8.74 11.49
C GLU A 188 -7.78 -9.10 12.98
N ILE A 189 -6.61 -9.45 13.53
CA ILE A 189 -6.42 -9.72 14.97
C ILE A 189 -6.92 -8.53 15.80
N LYS A 190 -6.45 -7.31 15.51
CA LYS A 190 -6.84 -6.09 16.25
C LYS A 190 -8.35 -5.80 16.13
N HIS A 191 -8.93 -6.03 14.97
CA HIS A 191 -10.35 -5.83 14.75
C HIS A 191 -11.19 -6.84 15.54
N LEU A 192 -10.80 -8.12 15.52
CA LEU A 192 -11.47 -9.18 16.28
C LEU A 192 -11.38 -8.92 17.79
N GLU A 193 -10.22 -8.52 18.31
CA GLU A 193 -10.03 -8.15 19.73
C GLU A 193 -10.97 -6.99 20.14
N LYS A 194 -11.05 -5.93 19.33
CA LYS A 194 -11.97 -4.81 19.58
C LYS A 194 -13.43 -5.23 19.54
N PHE A 195 -13.80 -6.08 18.58
CA PHE A 195 -15.17 -6.57 18.44
C PHE A 195 -15.59 -7.44 19.64
N ILE A 196 -14.73 -8.36 20.08
CA ILE A 196 -14.96 -9.20 21.25
C ILE A 196 -15.10 -8.32 22.51
N ALA A 197 -14.20 -7.36 22.72
CA ALA A 197 -14.27 -6.45 23.85
C ALA A 197 -15.56 -5.60 23.85
N PHE A 198 -16.04 -5.19 22.67
CA PHE A 198 -17.34 -4.52 22.53
C PHE A 198 -18.51 -5.45 22.90
N ALA A 199 -18.52 -6.68 22.38
CA ALA A 199 -19.59 -7.64 22.64
C ALA A 199 -19.65 -8.10 24.11
N GLU A 200 -18.53 -8.08 24.83
CA GLU A 200 -18.46 -8.37 26.27
C GLU A 200 -18.87 -7.16 27.13
N ASN A 201 -18.81 -5.94 26.59
CA ASN A 201 -19.25 -4.72 27.28
C ASN A 201 -20.78 -4.62 27.27
N SER A 202 -21.41 -5.18 28.30
CA SER A 202 -22.87 -5.21 28.42
C SER A 202 -23.56 -3.84 28.31
N THR A 203 -22.95 -2.75 28.78
CA THR A 203 -23.52 -1.40 28.68
C THR A 203 -23.45 -0.89 27.25
N ALA A 204 -22.27 -0.92 26.63
CA ALA A 204 -22.11 -0.47 25.24
C ALA A 204 -22.95 -1.29 24.27
N LEU A 205 -23.06 -2.61 24.51
CA LEU A 205 -23.89 -3.50 23.70
C LEU A 205 -25.39 -3.22 23.86
N VAL A 206 -25.86 -2.96 25.08
CA VAL A 206 -27.27 -2.58 25.32
C VAL A 206 -27.58 -1.24 24.67
N ASP A 207 -26.67 -0.27 24.77
CA ASP A 207 -26.83 1.05 24.16
C ASP A 207 -26.89 0.96 22.62
N ASP A 208 -25.95 0.24 22.00
CA ASP A 208 -25.87 0.06 20.53
C ASP A 208 -27.09 -0.69 19.96
N THR A 209 -27.57 -1.69 20.70
CA THR A 209 -28.71 -2.49 20.28
C THR A 209 -30.07 -1.90 20.68
N ASN A 210 -30.10 -0.76 21.38
CA ASN A 210 -31.29 -0.19 22.00
C ASN A 210 -32.04 -1.22 22.87
N ASN A 211 -31.28 -2.00 23.63
CA ASN A 211 -31.77 -3.08 24.49
C ASN A 211 -32.57 -4.17 23.73
N ASN A 212 -32.32 -4.36 22.44
CA ASN A 212 -32.97 -5.39 21.65
C ASN A 212 -32.33 -6.76 21.90
N ALA A 213 -33.03 -7.61 22.65
CA ALA A 213 -32.54 -8.93 23.05
C ALA A 213 -32.11 -9.83 21.89
N THR A 214 -32.78 -9.76 20.73
CA THR A 214 -32.42 -10.57 19.55
C THR A 214 -31.08 -10.13 18.99
N LYS A 215 -30.87 -8.82 18.79
CA LYS A 215 -29.61 -8.26 18.30
C LYS A 215 -28.45 -8.51 19.27
N ILE A 216 -28.70 -8.38 20.58
CA ILE A 216 -27.73 -8.70 21.62
C ILE A 216 -27.26 -10.16 21.49
N ASN A 217 -28.21 -11.10 21.33
CA ASN A 217 -27.88 -12.50 21.19
C ASN A 217 -27.14 -12.81 19.88
N GLU A 218 -27.52 -12.18 18.76
CA GLU A 218 -26.81 -12.31 17.48
C GLU A 218 -25.36 -11.83 17.60
N ILE A 219 -25.12 -10.66 18.19
CA ILE A 219 -23.75 -10.12 18.40
C ILE A 219 -22.94 -11.04 19.30
N LYS A 220 -23.54 -11.62 20.36
CA LYS A 220 -22.83 -12.59 21.22
C LYS A 220 -22.46 -13.87 20.48
N VAL A 221 -23.32 -14.36 19.57
CA VAL A 221 -23.01 -15.53 18.73
C VAL A 221 -21.86 -15.21 17.77
N GLU A 222 -21.90 -14.06 17.10
CA GLU A 222 -20.82 -13.62 16.21
C GLU A 222 -19.51 -13.36 16.98
N SER A 223 -19.59 -12.83 18.21
CA SER A 223 -18.42 -12.67 19.08
C SER A 223 -17.77 -14.00 19.44
N SER A 224 -18.56 -15.06 19.64
CA SER A 224 -18.01 -16.40 19.88
C SER A 224 -17.25 -16.92 18.66
N LYS A 225 -17.80 -16.75 17.45
CA LYS A 225 -17.11 -17.12 16.20
C LYS A 225 -15.86 -16.28 15.98
N ALA A 226 -15.92 -14.98 16.30
CA ALA A 226 -14.78 -14.08 16.26
C ALA A 226 -13.67 -14.52 17.22
N ALA A 227 -14.03 -15.00 18.42
CA ALA A 227 -13.08 -15.55 19.38
C ALA A 227 -12.40 -16.82 18.85
N ASP A 228 -13.14 -17.73 18.22
CA ASP A 228 -12.57 -18.93 17.58
C ASP A 228 -11.61 -18.55 16.45
N ARG A 229 -11.98 -17.57 15.62
CA ARG A 229 -11.14 -17.04 14.53
C ARG A 229 -9.88 -16.36 15.07
N LEU A 230 -10.02 -15.56 16.12
CA LEU A 230 -8.90 -14.89 16.79
C LEU A 230 -7.92 -15.92 17.36
N ALA A 231 -8.42 -16.95 18.06
CA ALA A 231 -7.59 -18.03 18.59
C ALA A 231 -6.85 -18.80 17.50
N ASN A 232 -7.49 -19.01 16.34
CA ASN A 232 -6.84 -19.62 15.17
C ASN A 232 -5.69 -18.75 14.65
N LEU A 233 -5.92 -17.45 14.45
CA LEU A 233 -4.86 -16.52 13.99
C LEU A 233 -3.72 -16.43 15.02
N GLN A 234 -4.05 -16.32 16.31
CA GLN A 234 -3.07 -16.23 17.40
C GLN A 234 -2.31 -17.53 17.66
N SER A 235 -2.76 -18.67 17.13
CA SER A 235 -2.02 -19.94 17.22
C SER A 235 -0.72 -19.92 16.41
N ASN A 236 -0.60 -19.01 15.43
CA ASN A 236 0.64 -18.77 14.71
C ASN A 236 1.51 -17.77 15.51
N ALA A 237 2.42 -18.30 16.31
CA ALA A 237 3.31 -17.51 17.16
C ALA A 237 4.20 -16.53 16.38
N THR A 238 4.59 -16.87 15.15
CA THR A 238 5.37 -15.99 14.26
C THR A 238 4.53 -14.77 13.87
N LEU A 239 3.33 -15.00 13.32
CA LEU A 239 2.39 -13.93 12.99
C LEU A 239 2.14 -13.01 14.20
N VAL A 240 1.89 -13.56 15.39
CA VAL A 240 1.65 -12.75 16.60
C VAL A 240 2.88 -11.90 16.97
N ALA A 241 4.08 -12.46 16.87
CA ALA A 241 5.32 -11.72 17.12
C ALA A 241 5.53 -10.60 16.09
N ASP A 242 5.27 -10.88 14.82
CA ASP A 242 5.41 -9.92 13.72
C ASP A 242 4.35 -8.81 13.82
N CYS A 243 3.13 -9.13 14.25
CA CYS A 243 2.08 -8.15 14.57
C CYS A 243 2.50 -7.12 15.63
N ALA A 244 3.30 -7.52 16.62
CA ALA A 244 3.84 -6.59 17.61
C ALA A 244 4.87 -5.61 17.00
N SER A 245 5.54 -6.00 15.91
CA SER A 245 6.49 -5.15 15.19
C SER A 245 5.81 -4.13 14.28
N PHE A 246 4.64 -4.45 13.72
CA PHE A 246 3.80 -3.49 12.98
C PHE A 246 3.27 -2.34 13.84
N ASP A 247 3.26 -2.49 15.16
CA ASP A 247 2.94 -1.43 16.12
C ASP A 247 4.14 -0.57 16.53
N GLN A 248 5.35 -0.91 16.07
CA GLN A 248 6.55 -0.14 16.37
C GLN A 248 6.97 0.73 15.17
N PRO A 249 7.35 2.01 15.41
CA PRO A 249 7.96 2.81 14.36
C PRO A 249 9.27 2.14 13.94
N THR A 250 9.38 1.84 12.65
CA THR A 250 10.59 1.29 12.02
C THR A 250 11.76 2.24 12.21
N ASN A 251 12.58 1.99 13.23
CA ASN A 251 13.86 2.67 13.37
C ASN A 251 14.75 2.24 12.20
N VAL A 252 14.89 3.11 11.19
CA VAL A 252 15.97 3.01 10.21
C VAL A 252 17.28 3.29 10.95
N ALA A 253 17.83 2.26 11.59
CA ALA A 253 19.19 2.26 12.09
C ALA A 253 20.11 2.34 10.87
N THR A 254 20.58 3.53 10.57
CA THR A 254 21.73 3.74 9.70
C THR A 254 22.92 3.14 10.42
N ALA A 255 23.32 1.92 10.04
CA ALA A 255 24.61 1.38 10.41
C ALA A 255 25.68 2.23 9.70
N GLN A 256 26.14 3.29 10.37
CA GLN A 256 27.42 3.90 10.08
C GLN A 256 28.50 2.92 10.56
N ALA A 257 29.16 2.26 9.62
CA ALA A 257 30.42 1.60 9.89
C ALA A 257 31.49 2.70 10.00
N ASP A 258 31.74 3.15 11.23
CA ASP A 258 32.90 3.97 11.55
C ASP A 258 34.17 3.17 11.25
N THR A 259 34.97 3.74 10.36
CA THR A 259 36.29 3.25 9.98
C THR A 259 37.28 3.82 10.99
N GLU A 260 37.65 3.04 12.00
CA GLU A 260 38.88 3.26 12.76
C GLU A 260 39.82 2.07 12.53
N GLY A 261 40.86 2.32 11.73
CA GLY A 261 42.00 1.43 11.63
C GLY A 261 42.92 1.57 12.85
N PRO A 262 43.84 0.61 13.00
CA PRO A 262 45.23 1.02 13.17
C PRO A 262 46.17 0.31 12.19
N GLU A 263 47.14 1.09 11.73
CA GLU A 263 48.29 0.67 10.93
C GLU A 263 49.11 -0.42 11.62
N THR A 264 49.57 -1.43 10.85
CA THR A 264 50.99 -1.83 10.80
C THR A 264 51.30 -2.84 9.68
N THR A 265 52.00 -2.33 8.67
CA THR A 265 53.23 -2.81 7.98
C THR A 265 53.48 -4.30 7.63
N ALA A 266 53.61 -4.51 6.31
CA ALA A 266 54.61 -5.31 5.54
C ALA A 266 54.33 -6.76 5.04
N ASN A 267 54.22 -6.83 3.69
CA ASN A 267 54.78 -7.77 2.70
C ASN A 267 54.56 -9.29 2.82
N THR A 268 54.03 -9.95 1.77
CA THR A 268 54.80 -10.52 0.63
C THR A 268 53.88 -11.21 -0.41
N THR A 269 54.27 -11.04 -1.67
CA THR A 269 53.89 -11.55 -3.01
C THR A 269 53.31 -12.97 -3.18
N GLY A 270 52.29 -13.13 -4.04
CA GLY A 270 51.97 -14.39 -4.76
C GLY A 270 50.49 -14.53 -5.21
N PRO A 271 50.16 -15.11 -6.38
CA PRO A 271 49.07 -14.59 -7.24
C PRO A 271 47.78 -15.43 -7.33
N ALA A 272 46.76 -14.75 -7.89
CA ALA A 272 45.59 -15.24 -8.63
C ALA A 272 44.48 -15.99 -7.86
N THR A 273 43.26 -15.41 -7.86
CA THR A 273 42.17 -15.89 -8.74
C THR A 273 41.03 -14.86 -8.74
N THR A 274 40.61 -14.52 -9.96
CA THR A 274 39.51 -13.66 -10.34
C THR A 274 38.17 -14.22 -9.83
N SER A 275 37.39 -13.42 -9.12
CA SER A 275 35.92 -13.48 -9.12
C SER A 275 35.39 -12.11 -8.76
N GLN A 276 35.17 -11.30 -9.79
CA GLN A 276 34.36 -10.10 -9.71
C GLN A 276 32.92 -10.54 -9.46
N THR A 277 32.45 -10.43 -8.23
CA THR A 277 31.02 -10.26 -7.96
C THR A 277 30.84 -8.78 -7.69
N SER A 278 30.46 -8.07 -8.75
CA SER A 278 30.01 -6.69 -8.71
C SER A 278 28.86 -6.54 -7.70
N THR A 279 29.15 -5.90 -6.58
CA THR A 279 28.16 -5.24 -5.72
C THR A 279 27.47 -4.14 -6.53
N PRO A 280 26.14 -4.14 -6.68
CA PRO A 280 25.43 -2.99 -7.19
C PRO A 280 25.38 -1.95 -6.07
N ASN A 281 26.27 -0.96 -6.15
CA ASN A 281 26.08 0.34 -5.50
C ASN A 281 24.93 1.04 -6.24
N GLY A 282 23.71 0.72 -5.85
CA GLY A 282 22.48 1.31 -6.38
C GLY A 282 21.43 1.41 -5.27
N ALA A 283 20.58 2.42 -5.35
CA ALA A 283 19.51 2.71 -4.39
C ALA A 283 18.61 1.50 -4.05
N ASP A 284 18.61 0.48 -4.92
CA ASP A 284 17.89 -0.80 -4.78
C ASP A 284 18.32 -1.61 -3.53
N GLY A 285 19.57 -1.46 -3.06
CA GLY A 285 20.08 -2.20 -1.90
C GLY A 285 19.44 -1.78 -0.56
N LYS A 286 19.02 -0.52 -0.43
CA LYS A 286 18.34 -0.03 0.78
C LYS A 286 16.87 -0.46 0.86
N LEU A 287 16.22 -0.62 -0.29
CA LEU A 287 14.84 -1.09 -0.39
C LEU A 287 14.74 -2.57 0.04
N LEU A 288 15.67 -3.39 -0.46
CA LEU A 288 15.81 -4.78 -0.02
C LEU A 288 16.20 -4.87 1.46
N ALA A 289 17.00 -3.95 2.00
CA ALA A 289 17.35 -3.95 3.43
C ALA A 289 16.12 -3.73 4.34
N LYS A 290 15.20 -2.82 3.97
CA LYS A 290 13.94 -2.59 4.70
C LYS A 290 12.99 -3.81 4.62
N LEU A 291 12.87 -4.42 3.43
CA LEU A 291 12.06 -5.64 3.24
C LEU A 291 12.71 -6.89 3.88
N SER A 292 14.04 -6.95 3.93
CA SER A 292 14.79 -8.06 4.54
C SER A 292 14.83 -8.00 6.08
N ALA A 293 14.55 -6.84 6.67
CA ALA A 293 14.43 -6.71 8.12
C ALA A 293 13.16 -7.42 8.65
N VAL A 294 12.16 -7.64 7.78
CA VAL A 294 10.93 -8.39 8.11
C VAL A 294 10.97 -9.82 7.56
N SER A 295 11.77 -10.11 6.53
CA SER A 295 11.82 -11.44 5.92
C SER A 295 13.18 -12.14 6.10
N ALA A 296 13.48 -12.50 7.35
CA ALA A 296 14.36 -13.63 7.65
C ALA A 296 13.53 -14.93 7.81
N VAL A 297 12.62 -15.20 6.86
CA VAL A 297 11.85 -16.45 6.83
C VAL A 297 12.26 -17.29 5.63
N ALA A 298 13.25 -18.14 5.92
CA ALA A 298 13.38 -19.52 5.47
C ALA A 298 12.91 -19.88 4.04
N ILE A 299 13.82 -19.75 3.06
CA ILE A 299 13.90 -20.75 1.98
C ILE A 299 14.59 -21.98 2.57
N LEU A 300 13.83 -22.82 3.28
CA LEU A 300 14.21 -24.23 3.47
C LEU A 300 13.46 -25.05 2.44
N ALA A 301 14.10 -25.20 1.29
CA ALA A 301 13.78 -26.24 0.33
C ALA A 301 13.95 -27.61 1.00
N THR A 302 12.85 -28.26 1.41
CA THR A 302 12.85 -29.71 1.57
C THR A 302 12.60 -30.34 0.21
N GLY A 303 13.69 -30.59 -0.51
CA GLY A 303 13.73 -31.72 -1.41
C GLY A 303 13.82 -33.00 -0.60
N MET A 304 12.83 -33.87 -0.72
CA MET A 304 12.98 -35.31 -0.49
C MET A 304 11.96 -36.05 -1.37
N LEU A 305 12.53 -36.75 -2.37
CA LEU A 305 12.07 -37.98 -3.05
C LEU A 305 10.66 -38.01 -3.66
#